data_AF-V7C9Z4-F1
#
_entry.id   AF-V7C9Z4-F1
#
_cell.length_a   1.000
_cell.length_b   1.000
_cell.length_c   1.000
_cell.angle_alpha   90.00
_cell.angle_beta   90.00
_cell.angle_gamma   90.00
#
_symmetry.space_group_name_H-M   'P 1'
#
loop_
_entity.id
_entity.type
_entity.pdbx_description
1 polymer ?
#
loop_
_entity_poly.entity_id
_entity_poly.type
_entity_poly.pdbx_seq_one_letter_code
_entity_poly.pdbx_strand_id
1 'polypeptide(L)'
;VLKDGLSNGAAVLGVPVKATIKEANSESFVVKTLDRKTLWEMQTPQVIKPELLRKGFELVNREGLEVTDDVSIVEHLKHPVYITEGSYTNIKVTTPDDMLLAERILNNNSEENIVLPIHL
;
A
#
# COMPACT_ATOMS: atom_id res chain seq x y z
N VAL A 1 2.49 1.86 10.43
CA VAL A 1 1.26 1.14 10.02
C VAL A 1 0.56 0.45 11.18
N LEU A 2 1.19 -0.46 11.95
CA LEU A 2 0.50 -1.12 13.08
C LEU A 2 -0.02 -0.12 14.13
N LYS A 3 0.85 0.79 14.60
CA LYS A 3 0.49 1.86 15.54
C LYS A 3 -0.60 2.78 14.98
N ASP A 4 -0.50 3.10 13.69
CA ASP A 4 -1.45 3.98 13.01
C ASP A 4 -2.81 3.31 12.84
N GLY A 5 -2.85 2.01 12.53
CA GLY A 5 -4.09 1.23 12.44
C GLY A 5 -4.77 1.07 13.80
N LEU A 6 -3.99 0.89 14.88
CA LEU A 6 -4.52 0.90 16.24
C LEU A 6 -5.16 2.25 16.61
N SER A 7 -4.52 3.36 16.22
CA SER A 7 -4.96 4.71 16.57
C SER A 7 -6.14 5.19 15.72
N ASN A 8 -6.13 4.89 14.42
CA ASN A 8 -7.10 5.40 13.44
C ASN A 8 -8.20 4.38 13.09
N GLY A 9 -8.08 3.12 13.52
CA GLY A 9 -8.99 2.04 13.17
C GLY A 9 -8.65 1.32 11.86
N ALA A 10 -8.09 2.04 10.89
CA ALA A 10 -7.56 1.48 9.65
C ALA A 10 -6.32 2.26 9.21
N ALA A 11 -5.29 1.54 8.76
CA ALA A 11 -4.11 2.12 8.15
C ALA A 11 -3.54 1.20 7.07
N VAL A 12 -2.89 1.79 6.08
CA VAL A 12 -2.24 1.10 4.95
C VAL A 12 -0.83 1.64 4.78
N LEU A 13 0.12 0.79 4.37
CA LEU A 13 1.41 1.29 3.89
C LEU A 13 1.25 1.88 2.50
N GLY A 14 1.96 2.96 2.23
CA GLY A 14 2.09 3.46 0.86
C GLY A 14 3.28 4.38 0.72
N VAL A 15 3.65 4.67 -0.52
CA VAL A 15 4.69 5.64 -0.84
C VAL A 15 4.16 6.70 -1.82
N PRO A 16 4.64 7.94 -1.79
CA PRO A 16 4.23 8.94 -2.77
C PRO A 16 4.58 8.48 -4.19
N VAL A 17 3.67 8.73 -5.14
CA VAL A 17 3.93 8.40 -6.56
C VAL A 17 5.09 9.26 -7.10
N LYS A 18 6.08 8.61 -7.72
CA LYS A 18 7.20 9.30 -8.39
C LYS A 18 6.89 9.63 -9.85
N ALA A 19 6.18 8.73 -10.53
CA ALA A 19 5.85 8.89 -11.94
C ALA A 19 4.87 10.05 -12.17
N THR A 20 4.88 10.61 -13.39
CA THR A 20 3.80 11.51 -13.80
C THR A 20 2.61 10.68 -14.24
N ILE A 21 1.49 10.78 -13.54
CA ILE A 21 0.28 10.00 -13.84
C ILE A 21 -0.67 10.82 -14.72
N LYS A 22 -1.13 10.19 -15.80
CA LYS A 22 -2.13 10.72 -16.72
C LYS A 22 -3.40 9.89 -16.63
N GLU A 23 -4.54 10.56 -16.65
CA GLU A 23 -5.81 9.92 -16.99
C GLU A 23 -5.95 9.92 -18.50
N ALA A 24 -6.32 8.77 -19.07
CA ALA A 24 -6.58 8.61 -20.50
C ALA A 24 -8.04 8.19 -20.73
N ASN A 25 -8.58 8.54 -21.89
CA ASN A 25 -9.89 8.05 -22.32
C ASN A 25 -9.80 6.64 -22.93
N SER A 26 -10.94 6.07 -23.35
CA SER A 26 -11.02 4.74 -23.97
C SER A 26 -10.24 4.61 -25.28
N GLU A 27 -9.86 5.72 -25.92
CA GLU A 27 -9.08 5.77 -27.16
C GLU A 27 -7.58 6.01 -26.90
N SER A 28 -7.14 5.94 -25.62
CA SER A 28 -5.75 6.16 -25.19
C SER A 28 -5.21 7.57 -25.40
N PHE A 29 -6.10 8.58 -25.49
CA PHE A 29 -5.69 9.99 -25.47
C PHE A 29 -5.66 10.54 -24.05
N VAL A 30 -4.66 11.37 -23.74
CA VAL A 30 -4.52 12.04 -22.44
C VAL A 30 -5.68 13.01 -22.22
N VAL A 31 -6.43 12.80 -21.13
CA VAL A 31 -7.53 13.67 -20.68
C VAL A 31 -7.02 14.69 -19.69
N LYS A 32 -6.27 14.25 -18.67
CA LYS A 32 -5.69 15.15 -17.66
C LYS A 32 -4.42 14.60 -17.04
N THR A 33 -3.62 15.51 -16.49
CA THR A 33 -2.50 15.16 -15.62
C THR A 33 -2.98 15.22 -14.18
N LEU A 34 -2.79 14.16 -13.42
CA LEU A 34 -3.14 14.15 -12.00
C LEU A 34 -2.05 14.86 -11.18
N ASP A 35 -2.45 15.55 -10.10
CA ASP A 35 -1.48 16.14 -9.18
C ASP A 35 -0.80 15.03 -8.36
N ARG A 36 0.41 14.65 -8.75
CA ARG A 36 1.17 13.59 -8.07
C ARG A 36 1.38 13.84 -6.57
N LYS A 37 1.29 15.09 -6.10
CA LYS A 37 1.45 15.41 -4.66
C LYS A 37 0.36 14.79 -3.80
N THR A 38 -0.77 14.43 -4.38
CA THR A 38 -1.90 13.80 -3.70
C THR A 38 -2.01 12.30 -3.99
N LEU A 39 -1.09 11.73 -4.77
CA LEU A 39 -1.17 10.33 -5.20
C LEU A 39 -0.15 9.47 -4.47
N TRP A 40 -0.59 8.28 -4.06
CA TRP A 40 0.20 7.31 -3.32
C TRP A 40 0.05 5.93 -3.95
N GLU A 41 1.16 5.19 -4.02
CA GLU A 41 1.20 3.78 -4.38
C GLU A 41 0.94 2.96 -3.12
N MET A 42 -0.20 2.27 -3.10
CA MET A 42 -0.58 1.45 -1.95
C MET A 42 0.27 0.16 -1.89
N GLN A 43 0.66 -0.21 -0.68
CA GLN A 43 1.46 -1.38 -0.37
C GLN A 43 0.76 -2.22 0.71
N THR A 44 1.26 -3.43 0.92
CA THR A 44 0.92 -4.27 2.09
C THR A 44 2.08 -4.25 3.10
N PRO A 45 1.82 -4.50 4.40
CA PRO A 45 0.54 -4.82 5.03
C PRO A 45 -0.47 -3.66 5.10
N GLN A 46 -1.75 -4.06 5.14
CA GLN A 46 -2.90 -3.23 5.52
C GLN A 46 -3.34 -3.68 6.94
N VAL A 47 -3.67 -2.72 7.81
CA VAL A 47 -4.02 -2.97 9.22
C VAL A 47 -5.38 -2.36 9.49
N ILE A 48 -6.37 -3.22 9.74
CA ILE A 48 -7.77 -2.81 9.95
C ILE A 48 -8.26 -3.45 11.24
N LYS A 49 -8.97 -2.69 12.08
CA LYS A 49 -9.59 -3.22 13.30
C LYS A 49 -10.66 -4.26 12.94
N PRO A 50 -10.70 -5.43 13.62
CA PRO A 50 -11.62 -6.50 13.29
C PRO A 50 -13.10 -6.07 13.28
N GLU A 51 -13.52 -5.21 14.20
CA GLU A 51 -14.90 -4.72 14.27
C GLU A 51 -15.29 -3.85 13.07
N LEU A 52 -14.33 -3.12 12.49
CA LEU A 52 -14.54 -2.29 11.31
C LEU A 52 -14.67 -3.19 10.07
N LEU A 53 -13.78 -4.16 9.93
CA LEU A 53 -13.81 -5.12 8.83
C LEU A 53 -15.11 -5.94 8.83
N ARG A 54 -15.57 -6.40 10.01
CA ARG A 54 -16.84 -7.13 10.15
C ARG A 54 -18.05 -6.29 9.69
N LYS A 55 -18.15 -5.04 10.15
CA LYS A 55 -19.22 -4.12 9.74
C LYS A 55 -19.19 -3.86 8.24
N GLY A 56 -17.99 -3.76 7.67
CA GLY A 56 -17.78 -3.54 6.24
C GLY A 56 -18.28 -4.72 5.41
N PHE A 57 -17.92 -5.94 5.78
CA PHE A 57 -18.43 -7.14 5.11
C PHE A 57 -19.96 -7.27 5.22
N GLU A 58 -20.55 -6.96 6.37
CA GLU A 58 -22.01 -6.94 6.54
C GLU A 58 -22.69 -5.93 5.61
N LEU A 59 -22.12 -4.72 5.49
CA LEU A 59 -22.60 -3.68 4.57
C LEU A 59 -22.51 -4.13 3.11
N VAL A 60 -21.32 -4.55 2.69
CA VAL A 60 -21.02 -4.97 1.32
C VAL A 60 -21.94 -6.11 0.89
N ASN A 61 -22.14 -7.11 1.75
CA ASN A 61 -23.03 -8.23 1.46
C ASN A 61 -24.51 -7.82 1.41
N ARG A 62 -24.95 -6.93 2.30
CA ARG A 62 -26.33 -6.43 2.31
C ARG A 62 -26.67 -5.61 1.07
N GLU A 63 -25.71 -4.85 0.57
CA GLU A 63 -25.93 -3.87 -0.51
C GLU A 63 -25.41 -4.36 -1.87
N GLY A 64 -24.76 -5.53 -1.93
CA GLY A 64 -24.24 -6.11 -3.17
C GLY A 64 -23.12 -5.25 -3.78
N LEU A 65 -22.28 -4.65 -2.94
CA LEU A 65 -21.21 -3.75 -3.38
C LEU A 65 -20.01 -4.55 -3.91
N GLU A 66 -19.35 -4.04 -4.95
CA GLU A 66 -18.06 -4.57 -5.40
C GLU A 66 -16.92 -4.06 -4.50
N VAL A 67 -15.99 -4.96 -4.20
CA VAL A 67 -14.79 -4.69 -3.37
C VAL A 67 -13.57 -5.32 -4.01
N THR A 68 -12.49 -4.55 -4.09
CA THR A 68 -11.25 -4.93 -4.80
C THR A 68 -10.11 -5.29 -3.85
N ASP A 69 -10.16 -4.78 -2.61
CA ASP A 69 -9.24 -5.07 -1.52
C ASP A 69 -9.87 -4.76 -0.14
N ASP A 70 -9.14 -5.01 0.95
CA ASP A 70 -9.67 -4.79 2.31
C ASP A 70 -9.88 -3.30 2.64
N VAL A 71 -9.10 -2.40 2.01
CA VAL A 71 -9.26 -0.95 2.17
C VAL A 71 -10.57 -0.48 1.55
N SER A 72 -10.94 -0.98 0.37
CA SER A 72 -12.19 -0.63 -0.30
C SER A 72 -13.44 -0.98 0.53
N ILE A 73 -13.37 -2.05 1.34
CA ILE A 73 -14.42 -2.39 2.32
C ILE A 73 -14.58 -1.27 3.35
N VAL A 74 -13.46 -0.73 3.84
CA VAL A 74 -13.45 0.35 4.84
C VAL A 74 -13.92 1.68 4.23
N GLU A 75 -13.60 1.93 2.95
CA GLU A 75 -14.07 3.10 2.21
C GLU A 75 -15.60 3.11 2.05
N HIS A 76 -16.22 1.95 1.81
CA HIS A 76 -17.69 1.83 1.76
C HIS A 76 -18.36 2.19 3.10
N LEU A 77 -17.68 1.96 4.22
CA LEU A 77 -18.13 2.43 5.54
C LEU A 77 -17.94 3.94 5.76
N LYS A 78 -17.31 4.64 4.81
CA LYS A 78 -16.88 6.04 4.92
C LYS A 78 -15.96 6.29 6.10
N HIS A 79 -15.27 5.25 6.57
CA HIS A 79 -14.28 5.36 7.64
C HIS A 79 -12.93 5.77 7.04
N PRO A 80 -12.23 6.76 7.61
CA PRO A 80 -10.95 7.20 7.06
C PRO A 80 -9.88 6.11 7.19
N VAL A 81 -9.11 5.90 6.13
CA VAL A 81 -7.95 5.00 6.13
C VAL A 81 -6.67 5.82 6.15
N TYR A 82 -5.86 5.63 7.19
CA TYR A 82 -4.63 6.40 7.36
C TYR A 82 -3.50 5.81 6.52
N ILE A 83 -2.83 6.64 5.70
CA ILE A 83 -1.66 6.21 4.94
C ILE A 83 -0.42 6.38 5.82
N THR A 84 0.22 5.26 6.15
CA THR A 84 1.57 5.26 6.74
C THR A 84 2.58 5.25 5.62
N GLU A 85 3.53 6.19 5.65
CA GLU A 85 4.64 6.18 4.72
C GLU A 85 5.48 4.89 4.87
N GLY A 86 5.63 4.17 3.76
CA GLY A 86 6.38 2.92 3.64
C GLY A 86 7.74 3.13 2.98
N SER A 87 8.32 2.03 2.50
CA SER A 87 9.58 2.04 1.77
C SER A 87 9.36 1.68 0.30
N TYR A 88 10.05 2.35 -0.61
CA TYR A 88 10.10 1.95 -2.02
C TYR A 88 10.71 0.56 -2.23
N THR A 89 11.43 0.02 -1.25
CA THR A 89 11.97 -1.35 -1.28
C THR A 89 10.95 -2.42 -0.89
N ASN A 90 9.78 -2.03 -0.36
CA ASN A 90 8.67 -2.92 -0.08
C ASN A 90 7.87 -3.21 -1.37
N ILE A 91 8.57 -3.80 -2.34
CA ILE A 91 8.01 -4.04 -3.67
C ILE A 91 7.06 -5.23 -3.67
N LYS A 92 6.02 -5.14 -4.50
CA LYS A 92 5.23 -6.30 -4.88
C LYS A 92 5.93 -6.97 -6.05
N VAL A 93 6.36 -8.22 -5.87
CA VAL A 93 6.91 -9.01 -6.97
C VAL A 93 5.76 -9.51 -7.83
N THR A 94 5.67 -9.03 -9.08
CA THR A 94 4.59 -9.33 -10.02
C THR A 94 5.07 -9.82 -11.38
N THR A 95 6.31 -9.51 -11.72
CA THR A 95 6.96 -9.87 -12.98
C THR A 95 8.29 -10.60 -12.71
N PRO A 96 8.82 -11.34 -13.70
CA PRO A 96 10.15 -11.94 -13.56
C PRO A 96 11.26 -10.92 -13.28
N ASP A 97 11.16 -9.70 -13.83
CA ASP A 97 12.15 -8.65 -13.61
C ASP A 97 12.17 -8.15 -12.16
N ASP A 98 11.02 -8.20 -11.47
CA ASP A 98 10.92 -7.85 -10.06
C ASP A 98 11.75 -8.78 -9.17
N MET A 99 12.00 -10.03 -9.58
CA MET A 99 12.81 -10.99 -8.83
C MET A 99 14.26 -10.54 -8.70
N LEU A 100 14.85 -10.03 -9.79
CA LEU A 100 16.22 -9.52 -9.80
C LEU A 100 16.36 -8.30 -8.88
N LEU A 101 15.33 -7.46 -8.83
CA LEU A 101 15.29 -6.32 -7.94
C LEU A 101 15.13 -6.77 -6.47
N ALA A 102 14.23 -7.72 -6.19
CA ALA A 102 14.01 -8.25 -4.85
C ALA A 102 15.29 -8.88 -4.28
N GLU A 103 16.02 -9.67 -5.07
CA GLU A 103 17.28 -10.28 -4.66
C GLU A 103 18.31 -9.22 -4.26
N ARG A 104 18.47 -8.16 -5.08
CA ARG A 104 19.40 -7.06 -4.76
C ARG A 104 18.99 -6.30 -3.50
N ILE A 105 17.69 -6.05 -3.31
CA ILE A 105 17.17 -5.41 -2.10
C ILE A 105 17.52 -6.24 -0.86
N LEU A 106 17.35 -7.56 -0.91
CA LEU A 106 17.67 -8.44 0.21
C LEU A 106 19.17 -8.51 0.50
N ASN A 107 20.00 -8.60 -0.55
CA ASN A 107 21.46 -8.71 -0.40
C ASN A 107 22.11 -7.43 0.14
N ASN A 108 21.60 -6.24 -0.22
CA ASN A 108 22.09 -4.98 0.33
C ASN A 108 21.82 -4.86 1.85
N ASN A 109 20.73 -5.45 2.35
CA ASN A 109 20.40 -5.44 3.79
C ASN A 109 21.26 -6.42 4.61
N SER A 110 21.89 -7.40 3.97
CA SER A 110 22.82 -8.33 4.64
C SER A 110 24.21 -7.74 4.87
N GLU A 111 24.66 -6.78 4.07
CA GLU A 111 25.97 -6.14 4.26
C GLU A 111 26.01 -5.17 5.45
N GLU A 112 24.87 -4.57 5.82
CA GLU A 112 24.77 -3.71 7.02
C GLU A 112 24.78 -4.50 8.35
N ASN A 113 24.61 -5.83 8.33
CA ASN A 113 24.56 -6.67 9.54
C ASN A 113 25.85 -7.45 9.85
N ILE A 114 26.94 -7.24 9.11
CA ILE A 114 28.25 -7.88 9.35
C ILE A 114 29.25 -6.90 9.98
N VAL A 115 28.88 -6.27 11.09
CA VAL A 115 29.85 -5.70 12.03
C VAL A 115 29.51 -6.20 13.43
N LEU A 116 29.85 -7.47 13.70
CA LEU A 116 30.05 -7.90 15.08
C LEU A 116 31.44 -7.38 15.51
N PRO A 117 31.55 -6.58 16.58
CA PRO A 117 32.86 -6.17 17.09
C PRO A 117 33.56 -7.42 17.61
N ILE A 118 34.64 -7.80 16.93
CA ILE A 118 35.62 -8.74 17.47
C ILE A 118 36.32 -7.97 18.60
N HIS A 119 35.89 -8.16 19.83
CA HIS A 119 36.70 -7.81 21.00
C HIS A 119 37.65 -8.98 21.26
N LEU A 120 38.94 -8.71 21.01
CA LEU A 120 40.09 -9.46 21.49
C LEU A 120 40.13 -9.49 23.02
#